data_AF-A0A364RCH8-F1
#
_entry.id   AF-A0A364RCH8-F1
#
_cell.length_a   1.000
_cell.length_b   1.000
_cell.length_c   1.000
_cell.angle_alpha   90.00
_cell.angle_beta   90.00
_cell.angle_gamma   90.00
#
_symmetry.space_group_name_H-M   'P 1'
#
loop_
_entity.id
_entity.type
_entity.pdbx_description
1 polymer ?
#
loop_
_entity_poly.entity_id
_entity_poly.type
_entity_poly.pdbx_seq_one_letter_code
_entity_poly.pdbx_strand_id
1 'polypeptide(L)'
;MNEFLEFFSFADANVRFVTIGSILLASSSAVVGCFSLLRKRALVGDAVAHAVLPGVCLAFILSGTKNPFILLLGAFITGWFSLVVIDFITARTRIKEDTAIGLVLSVFFGIGILLLTSIQHSGNAAQSGLDKFLFGKAASLVGEDLIVFSVVAVLLLVATIVFYKELMLLCFDQAYARTIGFPVRALELLLTTLTVFAVVVGIQAVGVVLMAAMLITPAAAARFWTEKLPVMLLIAAVMGAFSGLAGAFVSYTAPSMPTGPWIVLIISLIAILSFAFAPGRGWVSRIIRQRRNRSRILDENILKLLYQVGELKENFTDAQSITELMQRRHLPQNSILKGLKKLQCEGFVSKQQNGWLLTEEGRIRGRRVVRLHRLWELYLTQYLELPSDHVHEDAETIEHIITPELEEKLMEELNYPALDPHQSKIPL
;
A
#
# COMPACT_ATOMS: atom_id res chain seq x y z
N MET A 1 -10.02 -12.85 -32.22
CA MET A 1 -10.54 -11.56 -32.74
C MET A 1 -12.06 -11.52 -32.68
N ASN A 2 -12.77 -12.58 -33.11
CA ASN A 2 -14.24 -12.64 -33.09
C ASN A 2 -14.83 -12.57 -31.67
N GLU A 3 -14.35 -13.38 -30.73
CA GLU A 3 -14.82 -13.36 -29.32
C GLU A 3 -14.59 -12.01 -28.61
N PHE A 4 -13.51 -11.31 -28.97
CA PHE A 4 -13.23 -9.97 -28.44
C PHE A 4 -14.25 -8.95 -28.96
N LEU A 5 -14.49 -8.94 -30.27
CA LEU A 5 -15.49 -8.05 -30.87
C LEU A 5 -16.91 -8.39 -30.40
N GLU A 6 -17.21 -9.67 -30.16
CA GLU A 6 -18.51 -10.14 -29.67
C GLU A 6 -18.75 -9.76 -28.20
N PHE A 7 -17.75 -9.92 -27.32
CA PHE A 7 -17.85 -9.45 -25.93
C PHE A 7 -18.09 -7.94 -25.85
N PHE A 8 -17.31 -7.14 -26.60
CA PHE A 8 -17.46 -5.69 -26.63
C PHE A 8 -18.70 -5.22 -27.41
N SER A 9 -19.34 -6.09 -28.20
CA SER A 9 -20.62 -5.79 -28.84
C SER A 9 -21.77 -5.72 -27.85
N PHE A 10 -21.63 -6.30 -26.65
CA PHE A 10 -22.69 -6.41 -25.63
C PHE A 10 -24.02 -6.95 -26.17
N ALA A 11 -23.97 -7.78 -27.23
CA ALA A 11 -25.16 -8.37 -27.85
C ALA A 11 -25.88 -9.32 -26.88
N ASP A 12 -25.12 -10.09 -26.09
CA ASP A 12 -25.66 -10.98 -25.07
C ASP A 12 -26.10 -10.22 -23.81
N ALA A 13 -27.37 -10.37 -23.44
CA ALA A 13 -27.94 -9.72 -22.27
C ALA A 13 -27.22 -10.14 -20.97
N ASN A 14 -26.89 -11.43 -20.82
CA ASN A 14 -26.17 -11.93 -19.65
C ASN A 14 -24.77 -11.33 -19.53
N VAL A 15 -24.00 -11.27 -20.62
CA VAL A 15 -22.66 -10.66 -20.63
C VAL A 15 -22.73 -9.20 -20.19
N ARG A 16 -23.72 -8.46 -20.68
CA ARG A 16 -23.97 -7.07 -20.29
C ARG A 16 -24.29 -6.94 -18.80
N PHE A 17 -25.18 -7.78 -18.26
CA PHE A 17 -25.57 -7.72 -16.85
C PHE A 17 -24.40 -8.05 -15.92
N VAL A 18 -23.66 -9.12 -16.22
CA VAL A 18 -22.50 -9.54 -15.44
C VAL A 18 -21.40 -8.50 -15.46
N THR A 19 -21.08 -7.96 -16.64
CA THR A 19 -19.98 -7.00 -16.80
C THR A 19 -20.29 -5.69 -16.10
N ILE A 20 -21.47 -5.10 -16.34
CA ILE A 20 -21.86 -3.83 -15.72
C ILE A 20 -22.02 -4.00 -14.20
N GLY A 21 -22.68 -5.09 -13.76
CA GLY A 21 -22.84 -5.38 -12.34
C GLY A 21 -21.50 -5.54 -11.61
N SER A 22 -20.55 -6.27 -12.22
CA SER A 22 -19.21 -6.47 -11.67
C SER A 22 -18.42 -5.17 -11.60
N ILE A 23 -18.48 -4.32 -12.64
CA ILE A 23 -17.81 -3.01 -12.65
C ILE A 23 -18.37 -2.09 -11.56
N LEU A 24 -19.70 -1.98 -11.46
CA LEU A 24 -20.36 -1.12 -10.49
C LEU A 24 -20.09 -1.57 -9.06
N LEU A 25 -20.20 -2.86 -8.77
CA LEU A 25 -19.93 -3.39 -7.44
C LEU A 25 -18.44 -3.30 -7.08
N ALA A 26 -17.53 -3.66 -7.99
CA ALA A 26 -16.10 -3.59 -7.72
C ALA A 26 -15.62 -2.16 -7.48
N SER A 27 -16.11 -1.20 -8.27
CA SER A 27 -15.74 0.22 -8.10
C SER A 27 -16.34 0.83 -6.83
N SER A 28 -17.64 0.64 -6.58
CA SER A 28 -18.31 1.21 -5.40
C SER A 28 -17.81 0.60 -4.09
N SER A 29 -17.58 -0.73 -4.06
CA SER A 29 -16.97 -1.38 -2.89
C SER A 29 -15.54 -0.95 -2.66
N ALA A 30 -14.71 -0.81 -3.70
CA ALA A 30 -13.34 -0.31 -3.57
C ALA A 30 -13.27 1.09 -2.94
N VAL A 31 -14.22 1.96 -3.28
CA VAL A 31 -14.33 3.32 -2.72
C VAL A 31 -14.63 3.28 -1.22
N VAL A 32 -15.63 2.49 -0.80
CA VAL A 32 -15.95 2.31 0.64
C VAL A 32 -14.79 1.64 1.37
N GLY A 33 -14.14 0.67 0.73
CA GLY A 33 -12.98 -0.05 1.23
C GLY A 33 -11.78 0.84 1.50
N CYS A 34 -11.61 1.95 0.79
CA CYS A 34 -10.57 2.95 1.08
C CYS A 34 -10.71 3.53 2.49
N PHE A 35 -11.93 3.89 2.91
CA PHE A 35 -12.19 4.42 4.25
C PHE A 35 -12.04 3.34 5.32
N SER A 36 -12.50 2.12 5.04
CA SER A 36 -12.31 0.98 5.95
C SER A 36 -10.81 0.66 6.17
N LEU A 37 -10.03 0.67 5.09
CA LEU A 37 -8.58 0.48 5.14
C LEU A 37 -7.88 1.57 5.95
N LEU A 38 -8.21 2.85 5.70
CA LEU A 38 -7.58 3.98 6.40
C LEU A 38 -7.89 3.98 7.90
N ARG A 39 -9.06 3.47 8.30
CA ARG A 39 -9.41 3.24 9.72
C ARG A 39 -8.78 1.99 10.33
N LYS A 40 -7.91 1.28 9.60
CA LYS A 40 -7.30 0.00 10.03
C LYS A 40 -8.33 -1.11 10.30
N ARG A 41 -9.51 -1.01 9.69
CA ARG A 41 -10.62 -1.96 9.83
C ARG A 41 -10.75 -2.88 8.61
N ALA A 42 -9.62 -3.24 7.99
CA ALA A 42 -9.62 -4.04 6.76
C ALA A 42 -10.36 -5.38 6.93
N LEU A 43 -10.13 -6.09 8.05
CA LEU A 43 -10.74 -7.41 8.31
C LEU A 43 -12.25 -7.38 8.60
N VAL A 44 -12.84 -6.20 8.75
CA VAL A 44 -14.27 -6.04 9.02
C VAL A 44 -15.12 -6.60 7.88
N GLY A 45 -14.69 -6.40 6.63
CA GLY A 45 -15.43 -6.92 5.47
C GLY A 45 -15.56 -8.44 5.47
N ASP A 46 -14.52 -9.14 5.90
CA ASP A 46 -14.48 -10.60 5.99
C ASP A 46 -15.40 -11.12 7.11
N ALA A 47 -15.34 -10.51 8.29
CA ALA A 47 -16.24 -10.87 9.39
C ALA A 47 -17.72 -10.66 9.05
N VAL A 48 -18.06 -9.56 8.37
CA VAL A 48 -19.44 -9.32 7.91
C VAL A 48 -19.86 -10.41 6.94
N ALA A 49 -18.99 -10.80 5.99
CA ALA A 49 -19.33 -11.78 4.98
C ALA A 49 -19.70 -13.13 5.59
N HIS A 50 -19.00 -13.55 6.64
CA HIS A 50 -19.33 -14.75 7.40
C HIS A 50 -20.51 -14.57 8.36
N ALA A 51 -20.71 -13.36 8.91
CA ALA A 51 -21.83 -13.04 9.79
C ALA A 51 -23.18 -12.88 9.09
N VAL A 52 -23.17 -12.73 7.76
CA VAL A 52 -24.37 -12.71 6.92
C VAL A 52 -25.04 -14.09 6.85
N LEU A 53 -24.26 -15.18 6.91
CA LEU A 53 -24.75 -16.54 6.72
C LEU A 53 -25.91 -16.93 7.68
N PRO A 54 -25.81 -16.72 9.01
CA PRO A 54 -26.94 -16.93 9.93
C PRO A 54 -28.20 -16.16 9.53
N GLY A 55 -28.06 -14.91 9.07
CA GLY A 55 -29.18 -14.05 8.73
C GLY A 55 -29.94 -14.53 7.51
N VAL A 56 -29.22 -14.98 6.49
CA VAL A 56 -29.84 -15.59 5.30
C VAL A 56 -30.58 -16.87 5.69
N CYS A 57 -29.98 -17.72 6.54
CA CYS A 57 -30.61 -18.96 6.98
C CYS A 57 -31.85 -18.71 7.84
N LEU A 58 -31.79 -17.78 8.79
CA LEU A 58 -32.95 -17.39 9.61
C LEU A 58 -34.07 -16.80 8.76
N ALA A 59 -33.74 -15.91 7.82
CA ALA A 59 -34.71 -15.34 6.90
C ALA A 59 -35.40 -16.41 6.04
N PHE A 60 -34.65 -17.41 5.58
CA PHE A 60 -35.21 -18.55 4.84
C PHE A 60 -36.14 -19.40 5.71
N ILE A 61 -35.74 -19.72 6.96
CA ILE A 61 -36.55 -20.51 7.90
C ILE A 61 -37.87 -19.80 8.22
N LEU A 62 -37.82 -18.48 8.44
CA LEU A 62 -39.01 -17.67 8.78
C LEU A 62 -39.94 -17.46 7.58
N SER A 63 -39.38 -17.22 6.38
CA SER A 63 -40.18 -16.93 5.20
C SER A 63 -40.70 -18.18 4.51
N GLY A 64 -40.00 -19.32 4.62
CA GLY A 64 -40.30 -20.55 3.88
C GLY A 64 -40.12 -20.45 2.37
N THR A 65 -39.72 -19.27 1.85
CA THR A 65 -39.57 -18.98 0.42
C THR A 65 -38.19 -18.38 0.12
N LYS A 66 -37.72 -18.52 -1.13
CA LYS A 66 -36.46 -17.93 -1.61
C LYS A 66 -36.65 -16.50 -2.15
N ASN A 67 -37.28 -15.62 -1.38
CA ASN A 67 -37.41 -14.23 -1.82
C ASN A 67 -36.07 -13.48 -1.63
N PRO A 68 -35.39 -13.00 -2.70
CA PRO A 68 -34.09 -12.34 -2.60
C PRO A 68 -34.09 -11.15 -1.65
N PHE A 69 -35.18 -10.37 -1.59
CA PHE A 69 -35.29 -9.20 -0.72
C PHE A 69 -35.30 -9.59 0.77
N ILE A 70 -36.03 -10.65 1.13
CA ILE A 70 -36.14 -11.11 2.52
C ILE A 70 -34.80 -11.69 2.98
N LEU A 71 -34.14 -12.46 2.11
CA LEU A 71 -32.81 -13.02 2.39
C LEU A 71 -31.74 -11.92 2.54
N LEU A 72 -31.76 -10.90 1.68
CA LEU A 72 -30.88 -9.74 1.76
C LEU A 72 -31.12 -8.91 3.04
N LEU A 73 -32.38 -8.77 3.45
CA LEU A 73 -32.72 -8.06 4.68
C LEU A 73 -32.24 -8.83 5.91
N GLY A 74 -32.40 -10.15 5.94
CA GLY A 74 -31.83 -11.02 6.98
C GLY A 74 -30.30 -10.93 7.03
N ALA A 75 -29.64 -11.02 5.88
CA ALA A 75 -28.20 -10.84 5.72
C ALA A 75 -27.71 -9.50 6.29
N PHE A 76 -28.40 -8.42 5.92
CA PHE A 76 -28.05 -7.07 6.38
C PHE A 76 -28.20 -6.95 7.89
N ILE A 77 -29.30 -7.44 8.48
CA ILE A 77 -29.53 -7.37 9.93
C ILE A 77 -28.43 -8.11 10.69
N THR A 78 -28.07 -9.34 10.31
CA THR A 78 -27.05 -10.09 11.06
C THR A 78 -25.64 -9.57 10.81
N GLY A 79 -25.33 -9.13 9.58
CA GLY A 79 -24.08 -8.46 9.27
C GLY A 79 -23.92 -7.16 10.07
N TRP A 80 -24.96 -6.33 10.12
CA TRP A 80 -25.01 -5.13 10.95
C TRP A 80 -24.80 -5.45 12.43
N PHE A 81 -25.55 -6.42 12.93
CA PHE A 81 -25.50 -6.85 14.33
C PHE A 81 -24.09 -7.35 14.71
N SER A 82 -23.40 -8.07 13.82
CA SER A 82 -22.04 -8.53 14.09
C SER A 82 -21.05 -7.39 14.33
N LEU A 83 -21.18 -6.27 13.61
CA LEU A 83 -20.32 -5.09 13.81
C LEU A 83 -20.59 -4.40 15.13
N VAL A 84 -21.87 -4.29 15.50
CA VAL A 84 -22.27 -3.79 16.83
C VAL A 84 -21.69 -4.68 17.93
N VAL A 85 -21.70 -6.00 17.75
CA VAL A 85 -21.09 -6.95 18.71
C VAL A 85 -19.57 -6.78 18.77
N ILE A 86 -18.88 -6.62 17.64
CA ILE A 86 -17.43 -6.36 17.59
C ILE A 86 -17.10 -5.06 18.32
N ASP A 87 -17.81 -3.97 18.01
CA ASP A 87 -17.62 -2.66 18.66
C ASP A 87 -17.95 -2.73 20.16
N PHE A 88 -18.97 -3.50 20.56
CA PHE A 88 -19.32 -3.70 21.96
C PHE A 88 -18.23 -4.46 22.73
N ILE A 89 -17.71 -5.55 22.17
CA ILE A 89 -16.63 -6.34 22.77
C ILE A 89 -15.38 -5.47 22.94
N THR A 90 -14.97 -4.77 21.88
CA THR A 90 -13.77 -3.94 21.89
C THR A 90 -13.89 -2.73 22.82
N ALA A 91 -15.08 -2.13 22.95
CA ALA A 91 -15.31 -0.98 23.84
C ALA A 91 -15.44 -1.35 25.32
N ARG A 92 -15.87 -2.58 25.65
CA ARG A 92 -16.13 -3.01 27.03
C ARG A 92 -15.09 -3.96 27.60
N THR A 93 -14.18 -4.48 26.78
CA THR A 93 -13.16 -5.46 27.20
C THR A 93 -11.76 -4.99 26.82
N ARG A 94 -10.73 -5.74 27.26
CA ARG A 94 -9.33 -5.52 26.87
C ARG A 94 -8.92 -6.27 25.60
N ILE A 95 -9.89 -6.83 24.88
CA ILE A 95 -9.65 -7.64 23.67
C ILE A 95 -9.31 -6.70 22.51
N LYS A 96 -8.26 -7.05 21.75
CA LYS A 96 -7.87 -6.31 20.54
C LYS A 96 -8.92 -6.49 19.44
N GLU A 97 -9.06 -5.48 18.59
CA GLU A 97 -10.05 -5.46 17.51
C GLU A 97 -9.97 -6.69 16.59
N ASP A 98 -8.77 -7.06 16.12
CA ASP A 98 -8.58 -8.26 15.29
C ASP A 98 -9.04 -9.56 15.99
N THR A 99 -8.85 -9.66 17.31
CA THR A 99 -9.29 -10.81 18.10
C THR A 99 -10.82 -10.83 18.25
N ALA A 100 -11.45 -9.67 18.45
CA ALA A 100 -12.90 -9.56 18.50
C ALA A 100 -13.55 -9.90 17.15
N ILE A 101 -12.96 -9.41 16.05
CA ILE A 101 -13.35 -9.75 14.67
C ILE A 101 -13.29 -11.27 14.47
N GLY A 102 -12.17 -11.92 14.82
CA GLY A 102 -12.01 -13.38 14.67
C GLY A 102 -12.99 -14.20 15.52
N LEU A 103 -13.28 -13.76 16.75
CA LEU A 103 -14.25 -14.40 17.63
C LEU A 103 -15.66 -14.35 17.02
N VAL A 104 -16.11 -13.15 16.61
CA VAL A 104 -17.44 -12.94 16.05
C VAL A 104 -17.60 -13.67 14.72
N LEU A 105 -16.59 -13.61 13.84
CA LEU A 105 -16.54 -14.37 12.61
C LEU A 105 -16.76 -15.87 12.87
N SER A 106 -16.00 -16.47 13.79
CA SER A 106 -16.06 -17.90 14.08
C SER A 106 -17.42 -18.33 14.64
N VAL A 107 -17.97 -17.57 15.59
CA VAL A 107 -19.25 -17.88 16.24
C VAL A 107 -20.40 -17.76 15.26
N PHE A 108 -20.49 -16.64 14.53
CA PHE A 108 -21.57 -16.44 13.56
C PHE A 108 -21.46 -17.44 12.41
N PHE A 109 -20.26 -17.70 11.90
CA PHE A 109 -20.09 -18.70 10.85
C PHE A 109 -20.53 -20.09 11.32
N GLY A 110 -20.13 -20.51 12.53
CA GLY A 110 -20.55 -21.77 13.12
C GLY A 110 -22.07 -21.90 13.27
N ILE A 111 -22.73 -20.85 13.78
CA ILE A 111 -24.20 -20.79 13.85
C ILE A 111 -24.82 -20.88 12.44
N GLY A 112 -24.25 -20.16 11.48
CA GLY A 112 -24.74 -20.12 10.11
C GLY A 112 -24.66 -21.49 9.42
N ILE A 113 -23.55 -22.20 9.59
CA ILE A 113 -23.37 -23.56 9.06
C ILE A 113 -24.30 -24.55 9.77
N LEU A 114 -24.50 -24.43 11.08
CA LEU A 114 -25.48 -25.26 11.81
C LEU A 114 -26.89 -25.07 11.24
N LEU A 115 -27.32 -23.82 11.09
CA LEU A 115 -28.64 -23.51 10.51
C LEU A 115 -28.75 -23.99 9.06
N LEU A 116 -27.71 -23.78 8.24
CA LEU A 116 -27.69 -24.24 6.86
C LEU A 116 -27.79 -25.77 6.78
N THR A 117 -27.07 -26.49 7.63
CA THR A 117 -27.10 -27.96 7.70
C THR A 117 -28.48 -28.44 8.15
N SER A 118 -29.10 -27.77 9.13
CA SER A 118 -30.46 -28.06 9.57
C SER A 118 -31.49 -27.86 8.45
N ILE A 119 -31.36 -26.76 7.69
CA ILE A 119 -32.20 -26.51 6.51
C ILE A 119 -32.03 -27.65 5.52
N GLN A 120 -30.80 -28.02 5.14
CA GLN A 120 -30.51 -29.07 4.15
C GLN A 120 -31.15 -30.43 4.49
N HIS A 121 -31.28 -30.75 5.77
CA HIS A 121 -31.89 -31.99 6.26
C HIS A 121 -33.41 -31.89 6.52
N SER A 122 -34.01 -30.71 6.38
CA SER A 122 -35.45 -30.48 6.63
C SER A 122 -36.38 -31.09 5.58
N GLY A 123 -35.84 -31.53 4.43
CA GLY A 123 -36.63 -32.06 3.31
C GLY A 123 -37.39 -31.00 2.50
N ASN A 124 -37.19 -29.71 2.78
CA ASN A 124 -37.85 -28.63 2.05
C ASN A 124 -37.28 -28.50 0.63
N ALA A 125 -38.08 -28.76 -0.40
CA ALA A 125 -37.68 -28.61 -1.80
C ALA A 125 -37.19 -27.18 -2.13
N ALA A 126 -37.67 -26.18 -1.39
CA ALA A 126 -37.25 -24.79 -1.53
C ALA A 126 -35.79 -24.54 -1.09
N GLN A 127 -35.05 -25.51 -0.55
CA GLN A 127 -33.64 -25.34 -0.17
C GLN A 127 -32.64 -25.39 -1.34
N SER A 128 -33.03 -26.01 -2.47
CA SER A 128 -32.11 -26.29 -3.59
C SER A 128 -31.49 -25.00 -4.17
N GLY A 129 -30.17 -24.87 -4.17
CA GLY A 129 -29.47 -23.71 -4.72
C GLY A 129 -29.32 -22.51 -3.78
N LEU A 130 -29.62 -22.66 -2.49
CA LEU A 130 -29.31 -21.69 -1.43
C LEU A 130 -27.80 -21.58 -1.18
N ASP A 131 -27.10 -22.71 -1.23
CA ASP A 131 -25.65 -22.81 -1.22
C ASP A 131 -25.03 -21.98 -2.35
N LYS A 132 -25.52 -22.14 -3.59
CA LYS A 132 -25.06 -21.36 -4.73
C LYS A 132 -25.32 -19.86 -4.53
N PHE A 133 -26.41 -19.47 -3.87
CA PHE A 133 -26.71 -18.05 -3.60
C PHE A 133 -25.73 -17.45 -2.59
N LEU A 134 -25.37 -18.22 -1.56
CA LEU A 134 -24.42 -17.80 -0.54
C LEU A 134 -23.00 -17.70 -1.10
N PHE A 135 -22.57 -18.66 -1.93
CA PHE A 135 -21.21 -18.69 -2.48
C PHE A 135 -21.04 -17.89 -3.78
N GLY A 136 -22.08 -17.19 -4.24
CA GLY A 136 -22.07 -16.33 -5.42
C GLY A 136 -22.52 -17.05 -6.70
N LYS A 137 -23.29 -16.34 -7.55
CA LYS A 137 -23.76 -16.84 -8.86
C LYS A 137 -23.57 -15.84 -9.98
N ALA A 138 -22.39 -15.24 -10.10
CA ALA A 138 -22.16 -14.24 -11.14
C ALA A 138 -22.60 -14.66 -12.55
N ALA A 139 -22.35 -15.92 -12.94
CA ALA A 139 -22.69 -16.41 -14.28
C ALA A 139 -24.21 -16.49 -14.55
N SER A 140 -25.06 -16.41 -13.52
CA SER A 140 -26.52 -16.46 -13.64
C SER A 140 -27.19 -15.16 -13.18
N LEU A 141 -26.51 -14.02 -13.30
CA LEU A 141 -27.10 -12.72 -13.00
C LEU A 141 -28.20 -12.37 -13.98
N VAL A 142 -29.36 -11.97 -13.45
CA VAL A 142 -30.54 -11.57 -14.22
C VAL A 142 -30.68 -10.04 -14.18
N GLY A 143 -31.51 -9.47 -15.05
CA GLY A 143 -31.74 -8.02 -15.11
C GLY A 143 -32.21 -7.40 -13.77
N GLU A 144 -32.99 -8.13 -12.96
CA GLU A 144 -33.40 -7.67 -11.62
C GLU A 144 -32.20 -7.49 -10.68
N ASP A 145 -31.23 -8.41 -10.72
CA ASP A 145 -30.01 -8.32 -9.91
C ASP A 145 -29.19 -7.07 -10.29
N LEU A 146 -29.11 -6.76 -11.58
CA LEU A 146 -28.42 -5.56 -12.06
C LEU A 146 -29.07 -4.28 -11.52
N ILE A 147 -30.40 -4.22 -11.42
CA ILE A 147 -31.11 -3.06 -10.86
C ILE A 147 -30.72 -2.90 -9.38
N VAL A 148 -30.75 -3.98 -8.60
CA VAL A 148 -30.35 -3.95 -7.18
C VAL A 148 -28.90 -3.51 -7.03
N PHE A 149 -27.99 -4.06 -7.84
CA PHE A 149 -26.56 -3.72 -7.79
C PHE A 149 -26.32 -2.27 -8.19
N SER A 150 -27.03 -1.77 -9.19
CA SER A 150 -26.90 -0.39 -9.65
C SER A 150 -27.41 0.60 -8.60
N VAL A 151 -28.57 0.33 -8.00
CA VAL A 151 -29.13 1.17 -6.93
C VAL A 151 -28.18 1.23 -5.74
N VAL A 152 -27.64 0.08 -5.33
CA VAL A 152 -26.71 0.02 -4.19
C VAL A 152 -25.39 0.70 -4.53
N ALA A 153 -24.81 0.44 -5.70
CA ALA A 153 -23.56 1.08 -6.11
C ALA A 153 -23.69 2.60 -6.17
N VAL A 154 -24.80 3.12 -6.74
CA VAL A 154 -25.11 4.55 -6.74
C VAL A 154 -25.28 5.07 -5.32
N LEU A 155 -26.01 4.37 -4.45
CA LEU A 155 -26.17 4.75 -3.05
C LEU A 155 -24.82 4.86 -2.34
N LEU A 156 -23.94 3.86 -2.50
CA LEU A 156 -22.61 3.83 -1.88
C LEU A 156 -21.75 5.00 -2.37
N LEU A 157 -21.72 5.24 -3.68
CA LEU A 157 -20.94 6.33 -4.29
C LEU A 157 -21.47 7.70 -3.88
N VAL A 158 -22.78 7.92 -3.97
CA VAL A 158 -23.42 9.19 -3.59
C VAL A 158 -23.23 9.47 -2.12
N ALA A 159 -23.48 8.49 -1.23
CA ALA A 159 -23.25 8.67 0.20
C ALA A 159 -21.79 9.00 0.49
N THR A 160 -20.84 8.32 -0.18
CA THR A 160 -19.42 8.59 0.02
C THR A 160 -19.01 9.99 -0.47
N ILE A 161 -19.59 10.46 -1.58
CA ILE A 161 -19.33 11.80 -2.13
C ILE A 161 -19.94 12.88 -1.23
N VAL A 162 -21.20 12.70 -0.81
CA VAL A 162 -21.92 13.66 0.03
C VAL A 162 -21.24 13.81 1.38
N PHE A 163 -20.88 12.70 2.03
CA PHE A 163 -20.23 12.68 3.34
C PHE A 163 -18.69 12.63 3.24
N TYR A 164 -18.12 13.01 2.10
CA TYR A 164 -16.67 12.89 1.85
C TYR A 164 -15.83 13.61 2.90
N LYS A 165 -16.21 14.86 3.23
CA LYS A 165 -15.44 15.71 4.16
C LYS A 165 -15.48 15.13 5.58
N GLU A 166 -16.64 14.64 5.97
CA GLU A 166 -16.92 14.04 7.27
C GLU A 166 -16.22 12.70 7.44
N LEU A 167 -16.27 11.83 6.42
CA LEU A 167 -15.57 10.55 6.41
C LEU A 167 -14.05 10.73 6.37
N MET A 168 -13.55 11.75 5.66
CA MET A 168 -12.13 12.12 5.68
C MET A 168 -11.69 12.53 7.08
N LEU A 169 -12.42 13.45 7.73
CA LEU A 169 -12.17 13.87 9.10
C LEU A 169 -12.20 12.68 10.07
N LEU A 170 -13.19 11.80 9.94
CA LEU A 170 -13.29 10.60 10.75
C LEU A 170 -12.06 9.69 10.64
N CYS A 171 -11.44 9.59 9.45
CA CYS A 171 -10.28 8.72 9.23
C CYS A 171 -8.96 9.32 9.71
N PHE A 172 -8.78 10.64 9.61
CA PHE A 172 -7.49 11.29 9.89
C PHE A 172 -7.43 11.98 11.25
N ASP A 173 -8.53 12.57 11.73
CA ASP A 173 -8.58 13.24 13.03
C ASP A 173 -9.99 13.20 13.66
N GLN A 174 -10.24 12.11 14.36
CA GLN A 174 -11.50 11.91 15.09
C GLN A 174 -11.65 12.91 16.26
N ALA A 175 -10.55 13.37 16.87
CA ALA A 175 -10.61 14.30 17.99
C ALA A 175 -11.03 15.69 17.52
N TYR A 176 -10.42 16.17 16.44
CA TYR A 176 -10.78 17.43 15.79
C TYR A 176 -12.22 17.39 15.26
N ALA A 177 -12.68 16.27 14.68
CA ALA A 177 -14.07 16.11 14.27
C ALA A 177 -15.06 16.31 15.45
N ARG A 178 -14.71 15.85 16.66
CA ARG A 178 -15.54 16.07 17.86
C ARG A 178 -15.53 17.52 18.34
N THR A 179 -14.39 18.22 18.26
CA THR A 179 -14.30 19.61 18.75
C THR A 179 -15.07 20.59 17.88
N ILE A 180 -15.14 20.34 16.57
CA ILE A 180 -15.94 21.15 15.63
C ILE A 180 -17.43 20.75 15.60
N GLY A 181 -17.86 19.81 16.45
CA GLY A 181 -19.27 19.48 16.65
C GLY A 181 -19.84 18.38 15.73
N PHE A 182 -19.01 17.65 14.97
CA PHE A 182 -19.54 16.53 14.17
C PHE A 182 -19.98 15.35 15.05
N PRO A 183 -21.11 14.70 14.71
CA PRO A 183 -21.59 13.52 15.42
C PRO A 183 -20.77 12.29 15.00
N VAL A 184 -19.56 12.17 15.54
CA VAL A 184 -18.60 11.11 15.18
C VAL A 184 -19.19 9.70 15.24
N ARG A 185 -20.01 9.39 16.25
CA ARG A 185 -20.69 8.08 16.36
C ARG A 185 -21.63 7.81 15.18
N ALA A 186 -22.34 8.84 14.70
CA ALA A 186 -23.23 8.69 13.55
C ALA A 186 -22.44 8.50 12.25
N LEU A 187 -21.28 9.13 12.11
CA LEU A 187 -20.38 8.94 10.97
C LEU A 187 -19.73 7.55 10.96
N GLU A 188 -19.35 7.04 12.14
CA GLU A 188 -18.89 5.65 12.28
C GLU A 188 -20.00 4.68 11.88
N LEU A 189 -21.22 4.91 12.38
CA LEU A 189 -22.39 4.11 12.05
C LEU A 189 -22.69 4.16 10.54
N LEU A 190 -22.62 5.34 9.92
CA LEU A 190 -22.75 5.50 8.48
C LEU A 190 -21.71 4.66 7.72
N LEU A 191 -20.41 4.80 8.02
CA LEU A 191 -19.37 4.05 7.33
C LEU A 191 -19.55 2.53 7.49
N THR A 192 -19.90 2.09 8.70
CA THR A 192 -20.26 0.71 8.99
C THR A 192 -21.44 0.28 8.11
N THR A 193 -22.48 1.11 7.93
CA THR A 193 -23.67 0.71 7.13
C THR A 193 -23.31 0.55 5.67
N LEU A 194 -22.53 1.49 5.13
CA LEU A 194 -22.05 1.44 3.75
C LEU A 194 -21.19 0.19 3.52
N THR A 195 -20.36 -0.18 4.50
CA THR A 195 -19.55 -1.40 4.43
C THR A 195 -20.42 -2.66 4.40
N VAL A 196 -21.45 -2.74 5.27
CA VAL A 196 -22.37 -3.89 5.27
C VAL A 196 -23.16 -3.97 3.97
N PHE A 197 -23.66 -2.85 3.44
CA PHE A 197 -24.34 -2.84 2.14
C PHE A 197 -23.42 -3.32 1.01
N ALA A 198 -22.18 -2.82 0.95
CA ALA A 198 -21.20 -3.23 -0.05
C ALA A 198 -20.92 -4.74 0.02
N VAL A 199 -20.73 -5.27 1.23
CA VAL A 199 -20.45 -6.70 1.44
C VAL A 199 -21.67 -7.55 1.08
N VAL A 200 -22.85 -7.29 1.67
CA VAL A 200 -24.06 -8.10 1.48
C VAL A 200 -24.45 -8.22 0.01
N VAL A 201 -24.43 -7.11 -0.72
CA VAL A 201 -24.84 -7.09 -2.14
C VAL A 201 -23.77 -7.70 -3.02
N GLY A 202 -22.49 -7.43 -2.73
CA GLY A 202 -21.42 -8.01 -3.50
C GLY A 202 -21.24 -9.53 -3.28
N ILE A 203 -21.66 -10.09 -2.14
CA ILE A 203 -21.63 -11.55 -1.90
C ILE A 203 -22.41 -12.29 -2.99
N GLN A 204 -23.54 -11.74 -3.44
CA GLN A 204 -24.34 -12.38 -4.49
C GLN A 204 -23.61 -12.40 -5.83
N ALA A 205 -22.85 -11.34 -6.13
CA ALA A 205 -22.08 -11.24 -7.35
C ALA A 205 -20.87 -12.16 -7.32
N VAL A 206 -19.98 -12.00 -6.34
CA VAL A 206 -18.63 -12.58 -6.39
C VAL A 206 -18.44 -13.69 -5.35
N GLY A 207 -19.26 -13.74 -4.30
CA GLY A 207 -19.22 -14.75 -3.25
C GLY A 207 -18.58 -14.26 -1.94
N VAL A 208 -18.91 -14.95 -0.84
CA VAL A 208 -18.49 -14.60 0.54
C VAL A 208 -16.99 -14.27 0.65
N VAL A 209 -16.14 -15.22 0.26
CA VAL A 209 -14.68 -15.13 0.45
C VAL A 209 -14.06 -14.03 -0.41
N LEU A 210 -14.60 -13.85 -1.61
CA LEU A 210 -14.00 -13.01 -2.64
C LEU A 210 -14.36 -11.53 -2.45
N MET A 211 -15.42 -11.25 -1.71
CA MET A 211 -15.85 -9.89 -1.40
C MET A 211 -14.88 -9.11 -0.51
N ALA A 212 -14.24 -9.77 0.46
CA ALA A 212 -13.23 -9.12 1.28
C ALA A 212 -12.06 -8.61 0.41
N ALA A 213 -11.65 -9.40 -0.59
CA ALA A 213 -10.61 -9.00 -1.54
C ALA A 213 -11.04 -7.81 -2.41
N MET A 214 -12.27 -7.79 -2.91
CA MET A 214 -12.78 -6.67 -3.72
C MET A 214 -12.89 -5.36 -2.93
N LEU A 215 -13.22 -5.45 -1.64
CA LEU A 215 -13.30 -4.30 -0.75
C LEU A 215 -11.89 -3.74 -0.45
N ILE A 216 -10.92 -4.60 -0.09
CA ILE A 216 -9.66 -4.15 0.54
C ILE A 216 -8.51 -4.05 -0.46
N THR A 217 -8.35 -5.02 -1.35
CA THR A 217 -7.19 -5.11 -2.26
C THR A 217 -7.01 -3.89 -3.17
N PRO A 218 -8.04 -3.33 -3.84
CA PRO A 218 -7.85 -2.14 -4.67
C PRO A 218 -7.51 -0.90 -3.84
N ALA A 219 -8.09 -0.77 -2.65
CA ALA A 219 -7.76 0.31 -1.72
C ALA A 219 -6.29 0.22 -1.27
N ALA A 220 -5.83 -0.99 -0.94
CA ALA A 220 -4.45 -1.23 -0.55
C ALA A 220 -3.47 -0.95 -1.71
N ALA A 221 -3.80 -1.40 -2.92
CA ALA A 221 -3.03 -1.11 -4.12
C ALA A 221 -2.95 0.40 -4.39
N ALA A 222 -4.08 1.11 -4.36
CA ALA A 222 -4.16 2.55 -4.61
C ALA A 222 -3.33 3.38 -3.61
N ARG A 223 -3.26 2.97 -2.34
CA ARG A 223 -2.49 3.67 -1.29
C ARG A 223 -0.99 3.75 -1.57
N PHE A 224 -0.44 2.84 -2.38
CA PHE A 224 0.97 2.88 -2.78
C PHE A 224 1.27 3.96 -3.81
N TRP A 225 0.27 4.39 -4.59
CA TRP A 225 0.45 5.36 -5.68
C TRP A 225 0.26 6.81 -5.26
N THR A 226 -0.41 7.09 -4.13
CA THR A 226 -0.76 8.47 -3.75
C THR A 226 -0.95 8.66 -2.24
N GLU A 227 -0.66 9.89 -1.78
CA GLU A 227 -1.00 10.39 -0.44
C GLU A 227 -2.35 11.11 -0.39
N LYS A 228 -2.90 11.51 -1.54
CA LYS A 228 -4.11 12.33 -1.60
C LYS A 228 -5.33 11.42 -1.60
N LEU A 229 -6.19 11.54 -0.59
CA LEU A 229 -7.41 10.74 -0.47
C LEU A 229 -8.30 10.77 -1.74
N PRO A 230 -8.62 11.92 -2.38
CA PRO A 230 -9.44 11.92 -3.59
C PRO A 230 -8.84 11.07 -4.72
N VAL A 231 -7.52 11.16 -4.90
CA VAL A 231 -6.79 10.40 -5.92
C VAL A 231 -6.78 8.91 -5.56
N MET A 232 -6.66 8.57 -4.27
CA MET A 232 -6.72 7.20 -3.80
C MET A 232 -8.09 6.56 -4.10
N LEU A 233 -9.19 7.28 -3.83
CA LEU A 233 -10.55 6.81 -4.13
C LEU A 233 -10.73 6.54 -5.63
N LEU A 234 -10.26 7.47 -6.48
CA LEU A 234 -10.35 7.32 -7.93
C LEU A 234 -9.53 6.13 -8.44
N ILE A 235 -8.27 5.99 -8.00
CA ILE A 235 -7.41 4.88 -8.41
C ILE A 235 -8.01 3.54 -7.97
N ALA A 236 -8.50 3.45 -6.73
CA ALA A 236 -9.14 2.23 -6.22
C ALA A 236 -10.40 1.87 -7.02
N ALA A 237 -11.25 2.86 -7.32
CA ALA A 237 -12.44 2.66 -8.15
C ALA A 237 -12.09 2.17 -9.56
N VAL A 238 -11.06 2.76 -10.19
CA VAL A 238 -10.58 2.36 -11.53
C VAL A 238 -9.98 0.96 -11.52
N MET A 239 -9.15 0.63 -10.51
CA MET A 239 -8.59 -0.73 -10.36
C MET A 239 -9.69 -1.77 -10.15
N GLY A 240 -10.68 -1.46 -9.31
CA GLY A 240 -11.86 -2.31 -9.09
C GLY A 240 -12.66 -2.49 -10.37
N ALA A 241 -13.03 -1.41 -11.05
CA ALA A 241 -13.75 -1.45 -12.33
C ALA A 241 -13.01 -2.28 -13.38
N PHE A 242 -11.70 -2.05 -13.53
CA PHE A 242 -10.87 -2.79 -14.48
C PHE A 242 -10.81 -4.28 -14.14
N SER A 243 -10.66 -4.65 -12.86
CA SER A 243 -10.71 -6.07 -12.44
C SER A 243 -12.07 -6.72 -12.70
N GLY A 244 -13.18 -5.98 -12.50
CA GLY A 244 -14.53 -6.45 -12.80
C GLY A 244 -14.74 -6.71 -14.29
N LEU A 245 -14.31 -5.77 -15.13
CA LEU A 245 -14.35 -5.90 -16.60
C LEU A 245 -13.48 -7.06 -17.09
N ALA A 246 -12.21 -7.10 -16.68
CA ALA A 246 -11.27 -8.11 -17.12
C ALA A 246 -11.63 -9.51 -16.60
N GLY A 247 -12.16 -9.62 -15.37
CA GLY A 247 -12.63 -10.90 -14.83
C GLY A 247 -13.89 -11.42 -15.53
N ALA A 248 -14.82 -10.53 -15.88
CA ALA A 248 -15.99 -10.90 -16.71
C ALA A 248 -15.56 -11.33 -18.12
N PHE A 249 -14.59 -10.64 -18.73
CA PHE A 249 -14.05 -10.99 -20.05
C PHE A 249 -13.42 -12.39 -20.05
N VAL A 250 -12.55 -12.70 -19.07
CA VAL A 250 -11.92 -14.02 -18.98
C VAL A 250 -12.95 -15.12 -18.81
N SER A 251 -13.96 -14.90 -17.96
CA SER A 251 -15.04 -15.87 -17.73
C SER A 251 -15.91 -16.11 -18.96
N TYR A 252 -16.08 -15.11 -19.84
CA TYR A 252 -16.78 -15.27 -21.11
C TYR A 252 -15.96 -16.11 -22.11
N THR A 253 -14.66 -15.81 -22.25
CA THR A 253 -13.79 -16.50 -23.23
C THR A 253 -13.45 -17.94 -22.85
N ALA A 254 -13.48 -18.29 -21.57
CA ALA A 254 -13.13 -19.62 -21.08
C ALA A 254 -14.38 -20.31 -20.47
N PRO A 255 -14.99 -21.28 -21.20
CA PRO A 255 -16.17 -21.99 -20.71
C PRO A 255 -15.91 -22.66 -19.35
N SER A 256 -16.88 -22.56 -18.43
CA SER A 256 -16.83 -23.11 -17.06
C SER A 256 -15.91 -22.38 -16.06
N MET A 257 -15.36 -21.23 -16.42
CA MET A 257 -14.59 -20.40 -15.48
C MET A 257 -15.49 -19.47 -14.66
N PRO A 258 -15.44 -19.51 -13.31
CA PRO A 258 -16.25 -18.62 -12.46
C PRO A 258 -15.70 -17.19 -12.46
N THR A 259 -16.55 -16.19 -12.69
CA THR A 259 -16.11 -14.77 -12.80
C THR A 259 -15.46 -14.26 -11.51
N GLY A 260 -16.02 -14.59 -10.34
CA GLY A 260 -15.61 -14.03 -9.05
C GLY A 260 -14.13 -14.31 -8.72
N PRO A 261 -13.68 -15.57 -8.75
CA PRO A 261 -12.27 -15.92 -8.59
C PRO A 261 -11.35 -15.19 -9.59
N TRP A 262 -11.76 -15.04 -10.85
CA TRP A 262 -10.97 -14.33 -11.85
C TRP A 262 -10.84 -12.83 -11.56
N ILE A 263 -11.91 -12.17 -11.11
CA ILE A 263 -11.86 -10.78 -10.64
C ILE A 263 -10.81 -10.65 -9.53
N VAL A 264 -10.82 -11.57 -8.55
CA VAL A 264 -9.87 -11.55 -7.43
C VAL A 264 -8.43 -11.86 -7.86
N LEU A 265 -8.21 -12.78 -8.78
CA LEU A 265 -6.87 -13.04 -9.31
C LEU A 265 -6.30 -11.81 -10.04
N ILE A 266 -7.12 -11.14 -10.84
CA ILE A 266 -6.72 -9.94 -11.59
C ILE A 266 -6.43 -8.78 -10.64
N ILE A 267 -7.31 -8.52 -9.68
CA ILE A 267 -7.08 -7.42 -8.71
C ILE A 267 -5.87 -7.70 -7.80
N SER A 268 -5.63 -8.96 -7.46
CA SER A 268 -4.44 -9.38 -6.70
C SER A 268 -3.18 -9.20 -7.52
N LEU A 269 -3.20 -9.52 -8.82
CA LEU A 269 -2.09 -9.25 -9.73
C LEU A 269 -1.80 -7.75 -9.83
N ILE A 270 -2.84 -6.92 -9.98
CA ILE A 270 -2.71 -5.45 -9.99
C ILE A 270 -2.11 -4.94 -8.67
N ALA A 271 -2.53 -5.51 -7.54
CA ALA A 271 -1.99 -5.14 -6.23
C ALA A 271 -0.52 -5.54 -6.08
N ILE A 272 -0.14 -6.76 -6.47
CA ILE A 272 1.26 -7.21 -6.46
C ILE A 272 2.13 -6.30 -7.33
N LEU A 273 1.68 -5.96 -8.54
CA LEU A 273 2.38 -5.03 -9.42
C LEU A 273 2.49 -3.63 -8.79
N SER A 274 1.43 -3.16 -8.13
CA SER A 274 1.45 -1.89 -7.39
C SER A 274 2.46 -1.92 -6.25
N PHE A 275 2.50 -2.98 -5.45
CA PHE A 275 3.45 -3.14 -4.34
C PHE A 275 4.91 -3.23 -4.83
N ALA A 276 5.13 -3.84 -5.99
CA ALA A 276 6.46 -3.94 -6.59
C ALA A 276 6.94 -2.60 -7.15
N PHE A 277 6.11 -1.93 -7.96
CA PHE A 277 6.55 -0.85 -8.85
C PHE A 277 6.11 0.57 -8.45
N ALA A 278 5.26 0.74 -7.43
CA ALA A 278 4.79 2.08 -7.08
C ALA A 278 5.94 3.04 -6.70
N PRO A 279 5.85 4.31 -7.13
CA PRO A 279 6.91 5.29 -6.91
C PRO A 279 7.07 5.60 -5.41
N GLY A 280 8.30 5.54 -4.90
CA GLY A 280 8.65 5.95 -3.53
C GLY A 280 8.34 4.93 -2.43
N ARG A 281 7.29 4.12 -2.58
CA ARG A 281 6.90 3.06 -1.61
C ARG A 281 7.05 1.64 -2.12
N GLY A 282 7.16 1.45 -3.43
CA GLY A 282 7.31 0.14 -4.03
C GLY A 282 8.63 -0.52 -3.61
N TRP A 283 8.60 -1.85 -3.47
CA TRP A 283 9.78 -2.62 -3.06
C TRP A 283 10.95 -2.43 -4.03
N VAL A 284 10.69 -2.45 -5.34
CA VAL A 284 11.71 -2.24 -6.38
C VAL A 284 12.23 -0.81 -6.36
N SER A 285 11.34 0.19 -6.20
CA SER A 285 11.75 1.60 -6.08
C SER A 285 12.69 1.81 -4.89
N ARG A 286 12.42 1.17 -3.74
CA ARG A 286 13.28 1.22 -2.55
C ARG A 286 14.64 0.57 -2.80
N ILE A 287 14.68 -0.61 -3.44
CA ILE A 287 15.94 -1.30 -3.77
C ILE A 287 16.78 -0.47 -4.75
N ILE A 288 16.17 0.11 -5.79
CA ILE A 288 16.87 0.94 -6.77
C ILE A 288 17.43 2.18 -6.08
N ARG A 289 16.65 2.86 -5.24
CA ARG A 289 17.12 4.03 -4.47
C ARG A 289 18.26 3.67 -3.53
N GLN A 290 18.17 2.54 -2.83
CA GLN A 290 19.22 2.06 -1.93
C GLN A 290 20.50 1.70 -2.70
N ARG A 291 20.39 1.03 -3.85
CA ARG A 291 21.54 0.71 -4.71
C ARG A 291 22.19 1.98 -5.27
N ARG A 292 21.40 2.95 -5.71
CA ARG A 292 21.89 4.25 -6.21
C ARG A 292 22.60 5.03 -5.11
N ASN A 293 22.02 5.08 -3.90
CA ASN A 293 22.65 5.72 -2.74
C ASN A 293 23.96 5.01 -2.38
N ARG A 294 23.98 3.67 -2.33
CA ARG A 294 25.21 2.91 -2.03
C ARG A 294 26.30 3.15 -3.07
N SER A 295 25.95 3.22 -4.36
CA SER A 295 26.92 3.56 -5.41
C SER A 295 27.45 4.98 -5.22
N ARG A 296 26.57 5.96 -4.95
CA ARG A 296 26.98 7.35 -4.74
C ARG A 296 27.91 7.50 -3.54
N ILE A 297 27.59 6.85 -2.42
CA ILE A 297 28.41 6.82 -1.21
C ILE A 297 29.79 6.20 -1.51
N LEU A 298 29.82 5.10 -2.27
CA LEU A 298 31.09 4.49 -2.67
C LEU A 298 31.93 5.44 -3.53
N ASP A 299 31.32 6.11 -4.49
CA ASP A 299 31.99 7.06 -5.39
C ASP A 299 32.56 8.26 -4.59
N GLU A 300 31.75 8.85 -3.71
CA GLU A 300 32.16 9.97 -2.84
C GLU A 300 33.28 9.57 -1.86
N ASN A 301 33.22 8.36 -1.28
CA ASN A 301 34.27 7.84 -0.41
C ASN A 301 35.59 7.59 -1.15
N ILE A 302 35.56 7.09 -2.39
CA ILE A 302 36.78 6.91 -3.20
C ILE A 302 37.43 8.27 -3.51
N LEU A 303 36.62 9.28 -3.85
CA LEU A 303 37.12 10.64 -4.11
C LEU A 303 37.69 11.29 -2.83
N LYS A 304 37.02 11.12 -1.69
CA LYS A 304 37.50 11.54 -0.37
C LYS A 304 38.87 10.94 -0.05
N LEU A 305 39.01 9.62 -0.20
CA LEU A 305 40.28 8.92 0.05
C LEU A 305 41.40 9.42 -0.85
N LEU A 306 41.16 9.54 -2.16
CA LEU A 306 42.17 10.04 -3.09
C LEU A 306 42.59 11.48 -2.76
N TYR A 307 41.65 12.32 -2.32
CA TYR A 307 41.95 13.69 -1.92
C TYR A 307 42.78 13.73 -0.63
N GLN A 308 42.41 12.97 0.40
CA GLN A 308 43.15 12.90 1.67
C GLN A 308 44.59 12.38 1.48
N VAL A 309 44.79 11.41 0.57
CA VAL A 309 46.14 10.94 0.24
C VAL A 309 46.95 12.04 -0.44
N GLY A 310 46.35 12.79 -1.36
CA GLY A 310 47.00 13.94 -2.00
C GLY A 310 47.33 15.07 -1.02
N GLU A 311 46.43 15.35 -0.07
CA GLU A 311 46.64 16.34 0.99
C GLU A 311 47.82 15.95 1.90
N LEU A 312 47.92 14.67 2.28
CA LEU A 312 48.99 14.19 3.16
C LEU A 312 50.36 14.10 2.49
N LYS A 313 50.41 13.89 1.17
CA LYS A 313 51.66 13.92 0.39
C LYS A 313 52.03 15.33 -0.07
N GLU A 314 51.19 16.32 0.22
CA GLU A 314 51.23 17.67 -0.36
C GLU A 314 51.32 17.69 -1.90
N ASN A 315 50.97 16.56 -2.53
CA ASN A 315 51.11 16.34 -3.96
C ASN A 315 49.90 15.59 -4.49
N PHE A 316 49.22 16.22 -5.43
CA PHE A 316 48.03 15.70 -6.08
C PHE A 316 48.26 15.37 -7.56
N THR A 317 49.50 15.43 -8.05
CA THR A 317 49.84 15.02 -9.42
C THR A 317 50.34 13.57 -9.50
N ASP A 318 50.66 12.96 -8.36
CA ASP A 318 51.16 11.59 -8.29
C ASP A 318 50.02 10.56 -8.25
N ALA A 319 50.14 9.55 -9.11
CA ALA A 319 49.17 8.46 -9.18
C ALA A 319 49.24 7.58 -7.93
N GLN A 320 48.08 7.25 -7.36
CA GLN A 320 47.97 6.47 -6.13
C GLN A 320 47.71 4.99 -6.41
N SER A 321 48.45 4.12 -5.73
CA SER A 321 48.30 2.67 -5.86
C SER A 321 47.06 2.15 -5.12
N ILE A 322 46.43 1.10 -5.64
CA ILE A 322 45.24 0.49 -5.00
C ILE A 322 45.59 -0.09 -3.63
N THR A 323 46.81 -0.60 -3.46
CA THR A 323 47.32 -1.15 -2.20
C THR A 323 47.38 -0.09 -1.09
N GLU A 324 47.74 1.14 -1.43
CA GLU A 324 47.79 2.26 -0.49
C GLU A 324 46.39 2.73 -0.08
N LEU A 325 45.43 2.72 -1.01
CA LEU A 325 44.02 3.01 -0.73
C LEU A 325 43.37 1.95 0.17
N MET A 326 43.74 0.68 0.00
CA MET A 326 43.24 -0.43 0.81
C MET A 326 43.79 -0.43 2.25
N GLN A 327 45.01 0.05 2.47
CA GLN A 327 45.58 0.12 3.82
C GLN A 327 44.91 1.19 4.69
N ARG A 328 44.37 2.24 4.07
CA ARG A 328 43.72 3.34 4.79
C ARG A 328 42.24 3.15 5.05
N ARG A 329 41.57 2.26 4.31
CA ARG A 329 40.16 1.93 4.54
C ARG A 329 39.89 0.44 4.38
N HIS A 330 39.07 -0.09 5.28
CA HIS A 330 38.52 -1.45 5.23
C HIS A 330 37.47 -1.62 4.10
N LEU A 331 37.75 -1.14 2.89
CA LEU A 331 36.90 -1.34 1.71
C LEU A 331 37.37 -2.56 0.92
N PRO A 332 36.47 -3.46 0.49
CA PRO A 332 36.84 -4.62 -0.30
C PRO A 332 37.36 -4.19 -1.69
N GLN A 333 38.47 -4.78 -2.12
CA GLN A 333 39.18 -4.46 -3.37
C GLN A 333 38.26 -4.42 -4.61
N ASN A 334 37.31 -5.34 -4.70
CA ASN A 334 36.37 -5.42 -5.81
C ASN A 334 35.44 -4.19 -5.91
N SER A 335 35.09 -3.58 -4.79
CA SER A 335 34.25 -2.37 -4.77
C SER A 335 35.04 -1.15 -5.20
N ILE A 336 36.29 -1.02 -4.73
CA ILE A 336 37.20 0.06 -5.12
C ILE A 336 37.44 0.03 -6.63
N LEU A 337 37.76 -1.14 -7.19
CA LEU A 337 37.98 -1.30 -8.63
C LEU A 337 36.74 -0.94 -9.47
N LYS A 338 35.54 -1.34 -9.02
CA LYS A 338 34.29 -1.00 -9.71
C LYS A 338 34.01 0.51 -9.65
N GLY A 339 34.19 1.13 -8.49
CA GLY A 339 34.02 2.57 -8.31
C GLY A 339 35.03 3.38 -9.12
N LEU A 340 36.32 3.02 -9.11
CA LEU A 340 37.35 3.69 -9.89
C LEU A 340 37.09 3.60 -11.40
N LYS A 341 36.67 2.44 -11.92
CA LYS A 341 36.26 2.31 -13.33
C LYS A 341 35.08 3.23 -13.67
N LYS A 342 34.08 3.30 -12.79
CA LYS A 342 32.92 4.17 -12.97
C LYS A 342 33.32 5.65 -12.96
N LEU A 343 34.08 6.07 -11.95
CA LEU A 343 34.60 7.43 -11.81
C LEU A 343 35.51 7.83 -12.99
N GLN A 344 36.23 6.88 -13.58
CA GLN A 344 36.99 7.10 -14.81
C GLN A 344 36.10 7.38 -16.01
N CYS A 345 35.03 6.60 -16.20
CA CYS A 345 34.06 6.85 -17.26
C CYS A 345 33.32 8.19 -17.06
N GLU A 346 33.11 8.62 -15.81
CA GLU A 346 32.52 9.92 -15.46
C GLU A 346 33.52 11.08 -15.51
N GLY A 347 34.82 10.81 -15.74
CA GLY A 347 35.85 11.84 -15.88
C GLY A 347 36.42 12.40 -14.56
N PHE A 348 36.06 11.84 -13.41
CA PHE A 348 36.56 12.29 -12.09
C PHE A 348 37.95 11.73 -11.74
N VAL A 349 38.36 10.62 -12.36
CA VAL A 349 39.66 9.97 -12.09
C VAL A 349 40.30 9.53 -13.41
N SER A 350 41.62 9.70 -13.53
CA SER A 350 42.41 9.18 -14.66
C SER A 350 43.27 8.00 -14.21
N LYS A 351 43.42 7.01 -15.10
CA LYS A 351 44.31 5.85 -14.86
C LYS A 351 45.68 6.15 -15.45
N GLN A 352 46.73 6.09 -14.63
CA GLN A 352 48.12 6.22 -15.07
C GLN A 352 48.87 4.89 -14.90
N GLN A 353 50.12 4.81 -15.38
CA GLN A 353 50.92 3.57 -15.39
C GLN A 353 51.08 2.94 -13.99
N ASN A 354 51.13 3.75 -12.93
CA ASN A 354 51.38 3.29 -11.56
C ASN A 354 50.21 3.48 -10.58
N GLY A 355 49.00 3.83 -11.06
CA GLY A 355 47.87 4.06 -10.17
C GLY A 355 46.73 4.88 -10.75
N TRP A 356 45.97 5.50 -9.85
CA TRP A 356 44.82 6.35 -10.16
C TRP A 356 45.07 7.77 -9.67
N LEU A 357 44.70 8.76 -10.49
CA LEU A 357 44.89 10.17 -10.21
C LEU A 357 43.56 10.92 -10.29
N LEU A 358 43.29 11.84 -9.36
CA LEU A 358 42.14 12.74 -9.46
C LEU A 358 42.30 13.70 -10.64
N THR A 359 41.23 13.87 -11.41
CA THR A 359 41.11 15.01 -12.34
C THR A 359 40.77 16.28 -11.56
N GLU A 360 40.80 17.44 -12.22
CA GLU A 360 40.41 18.72 -11.60
C GLU A 360 38.98 18.66 -11.02
N GLU A 361 38.04 18.15 -11.80
CA GLU A 361 36.65 17.91 -11.36
C GLU A 361 36.55 16.92 -10.19
N GLY A 362 37.30 15.82 -10.26
CA GLY A 362 37.36 14.84 -9.17
C GLY A 362 37.91 15.45 -7.88
N ARG A 363 38.86 16.37 -7.99
CA ARG A 363 39.50 17.07 -6.88
C ARG A 363 38.54 18.06 -6.23
N ILE A 364 37.76 18.81 -7.03
CA ILE A 364 36.70 19.70 -6.52
C ILE A 364 35.67 18.89 -5.72
N ARG A 365 35.24 17.74 -6.27
CA ARG A 365 34.24 16.89 -5.63
C ARG A 365 34.77 16.19 -4.37
N GLY A 366 35.99 15.64 -4.42
CA GLY A 366 36.65 15.04 -3.27
C GLY A 366 36.91 16.04 -2.14
N ARG A 367 37.36 17.25 -2.49
CA ARG A 367 37.53 18.38 -1.56
C ARG A 367 36.24 18.69 -0.82
N ARG A 368 35.12 18.79 -1.54
CA ARG A 368 33.81 19.08 -0.94
C ARG A 368 33.39 18.01 0.07
N VAL A 369 33.59 16.73 -0.25
CA VAL A 369 33.26 15.62 0.67
C VAL A 369 34.14 15.69 1.94
N VAL A 370 35.44 15.95 1.80
CA VAL A 370 36.35 16.14 2.94
C VAL A 370 35.95 17.36 3.78
N ARG A 371 35.55 18.46 3.13
CA ARG A 371 35.06 19.67 3.81
C ARG A 371 33.83 19.35 4.66
N LEU A 372 32.83 18.70 4.08
CA LEU A 372 31.59 18.32 4.78
C LEU A 372 31.87 17.39 5.96
N HIS A 373 32.78 16.43 5.79
CA HIS A 373 33.20 15.54 6.86
C HIS A 373 33.76 16.31 8.07
N ARG A 374 34.74 17.18 7.83
CA ARG A 374 35.40 17.98 8.87
C ARG A 374 34.45 18.95 9.57
N LEU A 375 33.54 19.55 8.82
CA LEU A 375 32.50 20.43 9.36
C LEU A 375 31.55 19.67 10.28
N TRP A 376 31.17 18.43 9.93
CA TRP A 376 30.37 17.58 10.80
C TRP A 376 31.12 17.15 12.05
N GLU A 377 32.39 16.78 11.92
CA GLU A 377 33.22 16.47 13.08
C GLU A 377 33.22 17.64 14.07
N LEU A 378 33.41 18.86 13.57
CA LEU A 378 33.36 20.06 14.40
C LEU A 378 31.99 20.31 15.03
N TYR A 379 30.92 20.17 14.25
CA TYR A 379 29.55 20.36 14.75
C TYR A 379 29.21 19.36 15.86
N LEU A 380 29.50 18.08 15.63
CA LEU A 380 29.22 17.01 16.60
C LEU A 380 30.05 17.18 17.88
N THR A 381 31.30 17.64 17.78
CA THR A 381 32.11 17.94 18.97
C THR A 381 31.66 19.20 19.70
N GLN A 382 31.32 20.28 18.98
CA GLN A 382 31.02 21.58 19.60
C GLN A 382 29.60 21.66 20.17
N TYR A 383 28.61 21.09 19.47
CA TYR A 383 27.19 21.23 19.85
C TYR A 383 26.61 19.99 20.52
N LEU A 384 27.17 18.81 20.27
CA LEU A 384 26.72 17.56 20.91
C LEU A 384 27.71 17.04 21.95
N GLU A 385 28.81 17.76 22.19
CA GLU A 385 29.84 17.42 23.18
C GLU A 385 30.40 15.99 23.04
N LEU A 386 30.39 15.46 21.80
CA LEU A 386 30.92 14.13 21.53
C LEU A 386 32.46 14.17 21.52
N PRO A 387 33.14 13.19 22.15
CA PRO A 387 34.61 13.14 22.14
C PRO A 387 35.12 12.97 20.71
N SER A 388 36.08 13.81 20.29
CA SER A 388 36.65 13.85 18.93
C SER A 388 36.98 12.47 18.36
N ASP A 389 37.46 11.56 19.22
CA ASP A 389 37.92 10.23 18.83
C ASP A 389 36.79 9.27 18.40
N HIS A 390 35.53 9.62 18.69
CA HIS A 390 34.34 8.81 18.34
C HIS A 390 33.46 9.46 17.28
N VAL A 391 33.76 10.69 16.86
CA VAL A 391 32.90 11.46 15.95
C VAL A 391 33.05 11.04 14.49
N HIS A 392 34.17 10.40 14.14
CA HIS A 392 34.53 10.07 12.77
C HIS A 392 33.48 9.19 12.06
N GLU A 393 32.99 8.14 12.73
CA GLU A 393 32.00 7.20 12.14
C GLU A 393 30.63 7.87 11.95
N ASP A 394 30.24 8.74 12.87
CA ASP A 394 28.98 9.48 12.80
C ASP A 394 29.03 10.51 11.66
N ALA A 395 30.13 11.26 11.54
CA ALA A 395 30.35 12.22 10.46
C ALA A 395 30.37 11.52 9.08
N GLU A 396 30.99 10.34 8.97
CA GLU A 396 31.03 9.54 7.73
C GLU A 396 29.62 9.13 7.26
N THR A 397 28.70 8.89 8.19
CA THR A 397 27.33 8.50 7.84
C THR A 397 26.52 9.65 7.25
N ILE A 398 26.82 10.90 7.68
CA ILE A 398 25.98 12.07 7.40
C ILE A 398 26.51 12.89 6.20
N GLU A 399 27.82 12.88 5.94
CA GLU A 399 28.47 13.72 4.91
C GLU A 399 27.87 13.59 3.49
N HIS A 400 27.29 12.44 3.16
CA HIS A 400 26.72 12.13 1.84
C HIS A 400 25.29 12.65 1.63
N ILE A 401 24.62 13.13 2.68
CA ILE A 401 23.19 13.43 2.69
C ILE A 401 22.91 14.93 2.55
N ILE A 402 23.93 15.78 2.69
CA ILE A 402 23.80 17.24 2.76
C ILE A 402 23.53 17.92 1.40
N THR A 403 22.57 18.86 1.41
CA THR A 403 22.32 19.83 0.33
C THR A 403 23.22 21.06 0.47
N PRO A 404 23.53 21.79 -0.61
CA PRO A 404 24.31 23.03 -0.54
C PRO A 404 23.75 24.06 0.47
N GLU A 405 22.42 24.14 0.59
CA GLU A 405 21.74 25.00 1.57
C GLU A 405 22.06 24.62 3.01
N LEU A 406 22.11 23.32 3.32
CA LEU A 406 22.45 22.84 4.67
C LEU A 406 23.94 23.01 4.96
N GLU A 407 24.79 22.86 3.94
CA GLU A 407 26.23 23.14 4.02
C GLU A 407 26.50 24.61 4.39
N GLU A 408 25.81 25.54 3.75
CA GLU A 408 25.91 26.98 4.04
C GLU A 408 25.41 27.30 5.46
N LYS A 409 24.26 26.76 5.84
CA LYS A 409 23.73 26.92 7.21
C LYS A 409 24.70 26.38 8.28
N LEU A 410 25.34 25.25 8.01
CA LEU A 410 26.29 24.63 8.94
C LEU A 410 27.59 25.45 9.05
N MET A 411 28.03 26.10 7.95
CA MET A 411 29.14 27.07 7.99
C MET A 411 28.80 28.31 8.81
N GLU A 412 27.58 28.83 8.69
CA GLU A 412 27.08 29.96 9.49
C GLU A 412 27.04 29.62 10.98
N GLU A 413 26.46 28.47 11.34
CA GLU A 413 26.38 28.03 12.75
C GLU A 413 27.78 27.83 13.37
N LEU A 414 28.74 27.31 12.59
CA LEU A 414 30.11 27.10 13.04
C LEU A 414 31.01 28.36 12.94
N ASN A 415 30.46 29.53 12.59
CA ASN A 415 31.20 30.78 12.41
C ASN A 415 32.39 30.67 11.42
N TYR A 416 32.21 30.00 10.28
CA TYR A 416 33.21 29.85 9.23
C TYR A 416 34.58 29.33 9.71
N PRO A 417 34.63 28.09 10.24
CA PRO A 417 35.83 27.54 10.86
C PRO A 417 36.93 27.27 9.83
N ALA A 418 38.19 27.53 10.19
CA ALA A 418 39.36 27.24 9.37
C ALA A 418 39.97 25.85 9.64
N LEU A 419 39.68 25.26 10.81
CA LEU A 419 40.27 24.01 11.30
C LEU A 419 39.18 23.07 11.83
N ASP A 420 39.41 21.77 11.70
CA ASP A 420 38.60 20.71 12.30
C ASP A 420 39.04 20.41 13.77
N PRO A 421 38.32 19.54 14.52
CA PRO A 421 38.69 19.18 15.90
C PRO A 421 40.09 18.57 16.05
N HIS A 422 40.64 18.03 14.97
CA HIS A 422 41.97 17.40 14.92
C HIS A 422 43.05 18.36 14.38
N GLN A 423 42.74 19.66 14.24
CA GLN A 423 43.61 20.72 13.72
C GLN A 423 43.98 20.57 12.22
N SER A 424 43.24 19.78 11.45
CA SER A 424 43.38 19.76 9.99
C SER A 424 42.65 20.96 9.38
N LYS A 425 43.18 21.50 8.27
CA LYS A 425 42.56 22.64 7.57
C LYS A 425 41.25 22.24 6.92
N ILE A 426 40.17 22.98 7.16
CA ILE A 426 38.93 22.80 6.40
C ILE A 426 39.14 23.40 5.01
N PRO A 427 39.10 22.61 3.92
CA PRO A 427 39.43 23.12 2.61
C PRO A 427 38.33 24.06 2.10
N LEU A 428 38.75 25.20 1.53
CA LEU A 428 37.88 26.23 0.97
C LEU A 428 37.13 25.75 -0.27
#